data_AF-A0A410RKX2-F1
#
_entry.id   AF-A0A410RKX2-F1
#
_cell.length_a   1.000
_cell.length_b   1.000
_cell.length_c   1.000
_cell.angle_alpha   90.00
_cell.angle_beta   90.00
_cell.angle_gamma   90.00
#
_symmetry.space_group_name_H-M   'P 1'
#
loop_
_entity.id
_entity.type
_entity.pdbx_description
1 polymer ?
#
loop_
_entity_poly.entity_id
_entity_poly.type
_entity_poly.pdbx_seq_one_letter_code
_entity_poly.pdbx_strand_id
1 'polypeptide(L)'
;MSPSVRHGAPVLIFVLTVMLATACGHTQRPERKTYVVSEDARGVWTDEGSGTGGSGADAYCGEMQKQCFQKCWRRKPTVEDMEKHSESHHRLCTSQCLEAFMKCIKEQEALEQQDAKRELRFPDMAAALDWLREHKSEVALGTVVIVAGVAFSLVVVPAGLLVLSPI
;
A
#
# COMPACT_ATOMS: atom_id res chain seq x y z
N MET A 1 -87.15 30.34 -28.96
CA MET A 1 -86.20 29.32 -29.44
C MET A 1 -84.99 29.31 -28.52
N SER A 2 -84.92 28.29 -27.68
CA SER A 2 -83.75 27.84 -26.92
C SER A 2 -82.54 27.53 -27.84
N PRO A 3 -81.36 27.16 -27.33
CA PRO A 3 -80.56 27.83 -26.28
C PRO A 3 -79.03 27.68 -26.55
N SER A 4 -78.26 27.95 -25.49
CA SER A 4 -76.97 27.33 -25.12
C SER A 4 -75.68 28.08 -25.49
N VAL A 5 -74.88 28.64 -24.56
CA VAL A 5 -74.31 28.15 -23.27
C VAL A 5 -72.84 27.71 -23.45
N ARG A 6 -71.98 28.48 -22.78
CA ARG A 6 -70.75 28.13 -22.02
C ARG A 6 -69.47 27.68 -22.72
N HIS A 7 -68.41 28.38 -22.29
CA HIS A 7 -67.16 27.88 -21.67
C HIS A 7 -66.52 26.61 -22.24
N GLY A 8 -65.25 26.74 -22.62
CA GLY A 8 -64.37 25.58 -22.73
C GLY A 8 -62.97 25.95 -23.21
N ALA A 9 -62.12 26.47 -22.33
CA ALA A 9 -60.71 26.09 -22.38
C ALA A 9 -60.61 24.71 -21.72
N PRO A 10 -59.89 23.75 -22.31
CA PRO A 10 -58.90 23.05 -21.50
C PRO A 10 -57.59 22.75 -22.25
N VAL A 11 -56.49 23.16 -21.63
CA VAL A 11 -55.35 22.32 -21.21
C VAL A 11 -55.00 21.12 -22.10
N LEU A 12 -53.78 21.12 -22.67
CA LEU A 12 -52.89 19.96 -22.58
C LEU A 12 -51.40 20.36 -22.73
N ILE A 13 -50.76 20.58 -21.59
CA ILE A 13 -49.50 19.98 -21.15
C ILE A 13 -48.43 19.79 -22.26
N PHE A 14 -47.40 20.65 -22.27
CA PHE A 14 -46.05 20.17 -22.51
C PHE A 14 -45.17 20.52 -21.31
N VAL A 15 -44.64 19.45 -20.75
CA VAL A 15 -43.99 19.34 -19.45
C VAL A 15 -42.75 20.22 -19.38
N LEU A 16 -42.68 20.95 -18.28
CA LEU A 16 -41.51 21.66 -17.78
C LEU A 16 -40.39 20.65 -17.50
N THR A 17 -39.32 20.64 -18.31
CA THR A 17 -38.03 20.03 -17.92
C THR A 17 -37.00 21.12 -17.72
N VAL A 18 -37.12 21.80 -16.58
CA VAL A 18 -35.97 22.48 -15.99
C VAL A 18 -35.00 21.38 -15.60
N MET A 19 -33.95 21.18 -16.40
CA MET A 19 -32.78 20.40 -15.97
C MET A 19 -32.04 21.21 -14.92
N LEU A 20 -32.58 21.20 -13.69
CA LEU A 20 -31.79 21.41 -12.49
C LEU A 20 -30.84 20.21 -12.39
N ALA A 21 -29.68 20.32 -13.02
CA ALA A 21 -28.53 19.51 -12.63
C ALA A 21 -27.98 20.07 -11.30
N THR A 22 -28.81 20.07 -10.25
CA THR A 22 -28.34 20.01 -8.86
C THR A 22 -27.84 18.60 -8.61
N ALA A 23 -26.76 18.23 -9.28
CA ALA A 23 -25.86 17.24 -8.71
C ALA A 23 -24.89 18.04 -7.86
N CYS A 24 -25.28 18.28 -6.59
CA CYS A 24 -24.27 18.37 -5.54
C CYS A 24 -23.58 17.02 -5.51
N GLY A 25 -22.62 16.82 -6.42
CA GLY A 25 -21.58 15.84 -6.27
C GLY A 25 -20.78 16.29 -5.06
N HIS A 26 -21.24 15.91 -3.87
CA HIS A 26 -20.31 15.67 -2.78
C HIS A 26 -19.48 14.47 -3.25
N THR A 27 -18.48 14.73 -4.10
CA THR A 27 -17.28 13.92 -4.09
C THR A 27 -16.83 14.01 -2.65
N GLN A 28 -17.12 12.96 -1.88
CA GLN A 28 -16.73 12.83 -0.50
C GLN A 28 -15.21 12.95 -0.54
N ARG A 29 -14.72 14.16 -0.25
CA ARG A 29 -13.30 14.48 -0.25
C ARG A 29 -12.69 13.42 0.65
N PRO A 30 -11.80 12.55 0.15
CA PRO A 30 -11.21 11.52 1.00
C PRO A 30 -10.66 12.25 2.22
N GLU A 31 -11.16 11.92 3.40
CA GLU A 31 -10.80 12.63 4.62
C GLU A 31 -9.31 12.41 4.82
N ARG A 32 -8.49 13.37 4.35
CA ARG A 32 -7.04 13.40 4.54
C ARG A 32 -6.71 13.79 5.98
N LYS A 33 -7.42 13.21 6.94
CA LYS A 33 -7.21 13.46 8.35
C LYS A 33 -6.36 12.32 8.88
N THR A 34 -5.18 12.66 9.38
CA THR A 34 -4.35 11.73 10.14
C THR A 34 -4.96 11.58 11.53
N TYR A 35 -5.07 10.34 12.00
CA TYR A 35 -5.64 10.04 13.33
C TYR A 35 -4.54 9.54 14.25
N VAL A 36 -4.43 10.13 15.44
CA VAL A 36 -3.42 9.70 16.42
C VAL A 36 -3.96 8.48 17.18
N VAL A 37 -3.24 7.37 17.07
CA VAL A 37 -3.52 6.12 17.80
C VAL A 37 -2.90 6.19 19.19
N SER A 38 -1.63 6.62 19.28
CA SER A 38 -0.85 6.70 20.52
C SER A 38 0.18 7.83 20.46
N GLU A 39 0.42 8.50 21.59
CA GLU A 39 1.51 9.50 21.74
C GLU A 39 2.91 8.86 21.80
N ASP A 40 2.95 7.53 21.83
CA ASP A 40 4.15 6.73 21.95
C ASP A 40 4.01 5.45 21.14
N ALA A 41 4.96 5.21 20.23
CA ALA A 41 5.02 4.02 19.39
C ALA A 41 5.72 2.82 20.05
N ARG A 42 6.26 2.97 21.28
CA ARG A 42 6.87 1.85 22.02
C ARG A 42 5.87 0.71 22.20
N GLY A 43 6.30 -0.51 21.86
CA GLY A 43 5.48 -1.73 21.95
C GLY A 43 4.69 -2.07 20.69
N VAL A 44 4.70 -1.24 19.65
CA VAL A 44 4.36 -1.69 18.29
C VAL A 44 5.45 -2.61 17.80
N TRP A 45 5.11 -3.66 17.04
CA TRP A 45 6.12 -4.47 16.38
C TRP A 45 6.83 -3.59 15.35
N THR A 46 7.96 -3.02 15.76
CA THR A 46 8.96 -2.43 14.89
C THR A 46 10.01 -3.50 14.69
N ASP A 47 10.51 -3.68 13.47
CA ASP A 47 11.82 -4.32 13.28
C ASP A 47 12.85 -3.51 14.08
N GLU A 48 13.07 -3.93 15.32
CA GLU A 48 13.89 -3.24 16.30
C GLU A 48 15.35 -3.48 15.92
N GLY A 49 15.86 -2.57 15.08
CA GLY A 49 17.21 -2.61 14.55
C GLY A 49 17.65 -1.26 13.99
N SER A 50 17.53 -0.20 14.80
CA SER A 50 18.08 1.12 14.48
C SER A 50 19.62 1.06 14.48
N GLY A 51 20.18 0.89 13.29
CA GLY A 51 21.58 1.14 12.97
C GLY A 51 21.64 1.80 11.61
N THR A 52 22.14 3.02 11.54
CA THR A 52 22.43 3.76 10.30
C THR A 52 23.21 2.89 9.30
N GLY A 53 22.55 2.45 8.23
CA GLY A 53 23.22 1.80 7.09
C GLY A 53 22.37 0.75 6.39
N GLY A 54 21.36 1.16 5.61
CA GLY A 54 20.69 0.32 4.60
C GLY A 54 20.17 -1.02 5.12
N SER A 55 19.07 -1.03 5.88
CA SER A 55 18.41 -2.27 6.32
C SER A 55 17.21 -2.63 5.43
N GLY A 56 17.26 -2.27 4.15
CA GLY A 56 16.22 -2.65 3.18
C GLY A 56 16.57 -3.96 2.48
N ALA A 57 15.56 -4.56 1.84
CA ALA A 57 15.73 -5.70 0.93
C ALA A 57 16.93 -5.53 -0.02
N ASP A 58 17.16 -4.31 -0.52
CA ASP A 58 18.28 -3.96 -1.40
C ASP A 58 19.66 -4.23 -0.80
N ALA A 59 19.87 -3.96 0.48
CA ALA A 59 21.17 -4.14 1.10
C ALA A 59 21.46 -5.60 1.41
N TYR A 60 20.45 -6.32 1.93
CA TYR A 60 20.55 -7.76 2.16
C TYR A 60 20.76 -8.52 0.84
N CYS A 61 19.89 -8.29 -0.14
CA CYS A 61 20.00 -8.92 -1.45
C CYS A 61 21.27 -8.46 -2.19
N GLY A 62 21.69 -7.22 -2.02
CA GLY A 62 22.93 -6.68 -2.59
C GLY A 62 24.19 -7.36 -2.03
N GLU A 63 24.26 -7.62 -0.73
CA GLU A 63 25.37 -8.38 -0.15
C GLU A 63 25.36 -9.84 -0.62
N MET A 64 24.18 -10.46 -0.70
CA MET A 64 24.01 -11.79 -1.27
C MET A 64 24.49 -11.86 -2.73
N GLN A 65 24.19 -10.84 -3.55
CA GLN A 65 24.65 -10.74 -4.94
C GLN A 65 26.18 -10.68 -5.04
N LYS A 66 26.86 -9.88 -4.20
CA LYS A 66 28.32 -9.82 -4.16
C LYS A 66 28.93 -11.19 -3.84
N GLN A 67 28.38 -11.86 -2.82
CA GLN A 67 28.85 -13.20 -2.44
C GLN A 67 28.60 -14.24 -3.53
N CYS A 68 27.45 -14.17 -4.21
CA CYS A 68 27.15 -15.00 -5.37
C CYS A 68 28.23 -14.83 -6.45
N PHE A 69 28.52 -13.59 -6.84
CA PHE A 69 29.49 -13.30 -7.88
C PHE A 69 30.89 -13.77 -7.49
N GLN A 70 31.34 -13.49 -6.26
CA GLN A 70 32.64 -13.95 -5.77
C GLN A 70 32.75 -15.48 -5.75
N LYS A 71 31.67 -16.20 -5.43
CA LYS A 71 31.67 -17.68 -5.44
C LYS A 71 31.71 -18.21 -6.88
N CYS A 72 30.95 -17.62 -7.80
CA CYS A 72 30.95 -17.98 -9.21
C CYS A 72 32.34 -17.75 -9.83
N TRP A 73 32.88 -16.54 -9.67
CA TRP A 73 34.15 -16.13 -10.27
C TRP A 73 35.34 -17.00 -9.85
N ARG A 74 35.34 -17.49 -8.60
CA ARG A 74 36.42 -18.36 -8.08
C ARG A 74 36.36 -19.79 -8.62
N ARG A 75 35.17 -20.28 -9.01
CA ARG A 75 34.96 -21.67 -9.46
C ARG A 75 35.27 -21.83 -10.94
N LYS A 76 35.40 -23.09 -11.38
CA LYS A 76 35.44 -23.41 -12.81
C LYS A 76 34.01 -23.22 -13.36
N PRO A 77 33.85 -22.58 -14.53
CA PRO A 77 32.52 -22.44 -15.15
C PRO A 77 31.85 -23.81 -15.34
N THR A 78 30.54 -23.87 -15.15
CA THR A 78 29.74 -25.09 -15.35
C THR A 78 29.52 -25.41 -16.83
N VAL A 79 29.58 -24.38 -17.68
CA VAL A 79 29.45 -24.52 -19.13
C VAL A 79 30.74 -25.12 -19.69
N GLU A 80 30.61 -26.18 -20.49
CA GLU A 80 31.74 -26.81 -21.18
C GLU A 80 32.45 -25.79 -22.10
N ASP A 81 33.76 -25.94 -22.22
CA ASP A 81 34.63 -25.09 -23.06
C ASP A 81 34.68 -23.59 -22.71
N MET A 82 34.11 -23.18 -21.58
CA MET A 82 34.23 -21.82 -21.09
C MET A 82 35.52 -21.64 -20.27
N GLU A 83 36.36 -20.71 -20.71
CA GLU A 83 37.61 -20.39 -20.01
C GLU A 83 37.34 -19.62 -18.70
N LYS A 84 38.07 -20.00 -17.65
CA LYS A 84 38.01 -19.31 -16.36
C LYS A 84 38.52 -17.87 -16.50
N HIS A 85 37.81 -16.95 -15.84
CA HIS A 85 38.07 -15.51 -15.88
C HIS A 85 37.94 -14.85 -17.28
N SER A 86 37.35 -15.54 -18.26
CA SER A 86 36.99 -14.93 -19.53
C SER A 86 35.83 -13.95 -19.41
N GLU A 87 35.63 -13.12 -20.44
CA GLU A 87 34.46 -12.26 -20.55
C GLU A 87 33.15 -13.07 -20.50
N SER A 88 33.13 -14.23 -21.16
CA SER A 88 31.98 -15.15 -21.13
C SER A 88 31.70 -15.68 -19.72
N HIS A 89 32.73 -16.00 -18.95
CA HIS A 89 32.57 -16.38 -17.54
C HIS A 89 32.05 -15.23 -16.69
N HIS A 90 32.55 -14.00 -16.91
CA HIS A 90 32.08 -12.82 -16.21
C HIS A 90 30.60 -12.59 -16.47
N ARG A 91 30.18 -12.60 -17.75
CA ARG A 91 28.78 -12.45 -18.15
C ARG A 91 27.89 -13.52 -17.52
N LEU A 92 28.33 -14.78 -17.53
CA LEU A 92 27.60 -15.88 -16.87
C LEU A 92 27.39 -15.61 -15.38
N CYS A 93 28.46 -15.25 -14.66
CA CYS A 93 28.36 -14.96 -13.24
C CYS A 93 27.48 -13.74 -12.95
N THR A 94 27.61 -12.67 -13.75
CA THR A 94 26.77 -11.48 -13.60
C THR A 94 25.31 -11.79 -13.86
N SER A 95 24.97 -12.52 -14.93
CA SER A 95 23.58 -12.81 -15.28
C SER A 95 22.91 -13.71 -14.23
N GLN A 96 23.59 -14.80 -13.82
CA GLN A 96 23.05 -15.71 -12.81
C GLN A 96 22.85 -15.03 -11.46
N CYS A 97 23.82 -14.23 -11.01
CA CYS A 97 23.71 -13.55 -9.73
C CYS A 97 22.72 -12.37 -9.76
N LEU A 98 22.55 -11.72 -10.91
CA LEU A 98 21.50 -10.73 -11.09
C LEU A 98 20.11 -11.37 -11.01
N GLU A 99 19.91 -12.53 -11.62
CA GLU A 99 18.65 -13.28 -11.51
C GLU A 99 18.33 -13.64 -10.05
N ALA A 100 19.34 -14.16 -9.32
CA ALA A 100 19.20 -14.46 -7.89
C ALA A 100 18.89 -13.20 -7.05
N PHE A 101 19.52 -12.07 -7.37
CA PHE A 101 19.23 -10.79 -6.73
C PHE A 101 17.77 -10.36 -6.94
N MET A 102 17.30 -10.35 -8.19
CA MET A 102 15.91 -9.94 -8.50
C MET A 102 14.89 -10.85 -7.83
N LYS A 103 15.19 -12.15 -7.73
CA LYS A 103 14.36 -13.10 -6.98
C LYS A 103 14.32 -12.77 -5.49
N CYS A 104 15.46 -12.45 -4.89
CA CYS A 104 15.55 -12.06 -3.49
C CYS A 104 14.71 -10.80 -3.19
N ILE A 105 14.82 -9.76 -4.03
CA ILE A 105 14.02 -8.53 -3.88
C ILE A 105 12.53 -8.86 -3.94
N LYS A 106 12.10 -9.63 -4.95
CA LYS A 106 10.69 -10.01 -5.09
C LYS A 106 10.16 -10.81 -3.90
N GLU A 107 10.99 -11.68 -3.31
CA GLU A 107 10.62 -12.42 -2.10
C GLU A 107 10.50 -11.49 -0.88
N GLN A 108 11.42 -10.53 -0.72
CA GLN A 108 11.32 -9.53 0.35
C GLN A 108 10.08 -8.66 0.22
N GLU A 109 9.79 -8.14 -0.99
CA GLU A 109 8.57 -7.37 -1.26
C GLU A 109 7.30 -8.21 -0.97
N ALA A 110 7.31 -9.51 -1.27
CA ALA A 110 6.18 -10.39 -1.00
C ALA A 110 5.99 -10.65 0.50
N LEU A 111 7.05 -10.64 1.30
CA LEU A 111 6.99 -10.74 2.76
C LEU A 111 6.45 -9.43 3.35
N GLU A 112 7.01 -8.29 2.95
CA GLU A 112 6.51 -6.97 3.35
C GLU A 112 5.03 -6.78 3.00
N GLN A 113 4.60 -7.23 1.81
CA GLN A 113 3.19 -7.20 1.43
C GLN A 113 2.32 -8.14 2.26
N GLN A 114 2.82 -9.30 2.68
CA GLN A 114 2.05 -10.21 3.54
C GLN A 114 1.85 -9.63 4.93
N ASP A 115 2.89 -9.01 5.48
CA ASP A 115 2.82 -8.34 6.78
C ASP A 115 1.92 -7.09 6.73
N ALA A 116 2.00 -6.31 5.64
CA ALA A 116 1.10 -5.18 5.40
C ALA A 116 -0.35 -5.59 5.10
N LYS A 117 -0.58 -6.80 4.53
CA LYS A 117 -1.90 -7.34 4.17
C LYS A 117 -2.72 -7.88 5.34
N ARG A 118 -2.27 -7.75 6.60
CA ARG A 118 -3.18 -7.90 7.74
C ARG A 118 -4.15 -6.72 7.77
N GLU A 119 -5.13 -6.75 6.86
CA GLU A 119 -6.19 -5.76 6.78
C GLU A 119 -7.08 -5.87 8.02
N LEU A 120 -7.11 -4.82 8.83
CA LEU A 120 -8.03 -4.71 9.95
C LEU A 120 -9.26 -3.91 9.49
N ARG A 121 -10.46 -4.49 9.62
CA ARG A 121 -11.70 -3.81 9.22
C ARG A 121 -12.50 -3.40 10.44
N PHE A 122 -12.89 -2.13 10.48
CA PHE A 122 -13.70 -1.55 11.56
C PHE A 122 -14.93 -0.83 11.01
N PRO A 123 -16.05 -0.84 11.75
CA PRO A 123 -17.27 -0.15 11.35
C PRO A 123 -17.13 1.37 11.40
N ASP A 124 -16.34 1.89 12.35
CA ASP A 124 -16.11 3.32 12.54
C ASP A 124 -14.72 3.59 13.15
N MET A 125 -14.31 4.87 13.16
CA MET A 125 -12.97 5.27 13.58
C MET A 125 -12.76 5.13 15.09
N ALA A 126 -13.82 5.23 15.90
CA ALA A 126 -13.70 5.05 17.34
C ALA A 126 -13.35 3.59 17.65
N ALA A 127 -14.07 2.64 17.05
CA ALA A 127 -13.78 1.22 17.16
C ALA A 127 -12.37 0.86 16.68
N ALA A 128 -11.90 1.47 15.58
CA ALA A 128 -10.54 1.26 15.09
C ALA A 128 -9.48 1.75 16.08
N LEU A 129 -9.64 2.97 16.60
CA LEU A 129 -8.66 3.56 17.51
C LEU A 129 -8.63 2.83 18.86
N ASP A 130 -9.79 2.42 19.39
CA ASP A 130 -9.85 1.69 20.66
C ASP A 130 -9.18 0.32 20.53
N TRP A 131 -9.49 -0.43 19.48
CA TRP A 131 -8.85 -1.72 19.23
C TRP A 131 -7.33 -1.57 19.04
N LEU A 132 -6.87 -0.61 18.24
CA LEU A 132 -5.44 -0.39 18.01
C LEU A 132 -4.69 0.05 19.28
N ARG A 133 -5.36 0.72 20.22
CA ARG A 133 -4.76 1.11 21.50
C ARG A 133 -4.64 -0.08 22.45
N GLU A 134 -5.61 -0.98 22.43
CA GLU A 134 -5.61 -2.20 23.26
C GLU A 134 -4.65 -3.27 22.71
N HIS A 135 -4.50 -3.35 21.39
CA HIS A 135 -3.71 -4.37 20.69
C HIS A 135 -2.43 -3.83 20.03
N LYS A 136 -1.79 -2.81 20.61
CA LYS A 136 -0.58 -2.17 20.05
C LYS A 136 0.53 -3.16 19.69
N SER A 137 0.73 -4.20 20.50
CA SER A 137 1.75 -5.22 20.29
C SER A 137 1.42 -6.27 19.24
N GLU A 138 0.18 -6.30 18.75
CA GLU A 138 -0.29 -7.24 17.74
C GLU A 138 -0.25 -6.65 16.33
N VAL A 139 0.00 -5.34 16.21
CA VAL A 139 0.06 -4.62 14.94
C VAL A 139 1.48 -4.23 14.56
N ALA A 140 1.78 -4.37 13.27
CA ALA A 140 3.05 -3.94 12.68
C ALA A 140 2.86 -2.62 11.90
N LEU A 141 3.93 -1.84 11.76
CA LEU A 141 3.91 -0.68 10.85
C LEU A 141 3.60 -1.11 9.41
N GLY A 142 2.86 -0.26 8.68
CA GLY A 142 2.37 -0.59 7.34
C GLY A 142 1.05 -1.36 7.31
N THR A 143 0.54 -1.84 8.47
CA THR A 143 -0.77 -2.48 8.59
C THR A 143 -1.87 -1.61 7.98
N VAL A 144 -2.68 -2.19 7.09
CA VAL A 144 -3.81 -1.49 6.47
C VAL A 144 -5.05 -1.60 7.36
N VAL A 145 -5.61 -0.46 7.75
CA VAL A 145 -6.83 -0.34 8.56
C VAL A 145 -7.94 0.25 7.71
N ILE A 146 -8.99 -0.51 7.48
CA ILE A 146 -10.16 -0.08 6.70
C ILE A 146 -11.28 0.32 7.65
N VAL A 147 -11.69 1.58 7.59
CA VAL A 147 -12.75 2.15 8.43
C VAL A 147 -13.86 2.67 7.54
N ALA A 148 -15.08 2.11 7.68
CA ALA A 148 -16.25 2.52 6.89
C ALA A 148 -15.99 2.59 5.36
N GLY A 149 -15.12 1.72 4.84
CA GLY A 149 -14.74 1.68 3.41
C GLY A 149 -13.57 2.58 3.00
N VAL A 150 -12.95 3.31 3.93
CA VAL A 150 -11.74 4.13 3.68
C VAL A 150 -10.52 3.42 4.25
N ALA A 151 -9.43 3.35 3.48
CA ALA A 151 -8.19 2.69 3.89
C ALA A 151 -7.17 3.66 4.49
N PHE A 152 -6.56 3.24 5.58
CA PHE A 152 -5.49 3.93 6.29
C PHE A 152 -4.31 2.98 6.49
N SER A 153 -3.09 3.50 6.58
CA SER A 153 -1.89 2.76 6.95
C SER A 153 -1.40 3.21 8.32
N LEU A 154 -1.01 2.24 9.16
CA LEU A 154 -0.41 2.50 10.47
C LEU A 154 1.06 2.92 10.31
N VAL A 155 1.39 4.15 10.69
CA VAL A 155 2.74 4.72 10.53
C VAL A 155 3.20 5.44 11.79
N VAL A 156 4.52 5.63 11.93
CA VAL A 156 5.11 6.46 12.99
C VAL A 156 5.56 7.78 12.39
N VAL A 157 5.15 8.89 12.99
CA VAL A 157 5.60 10.23 12.58
C VAL A 157 6.90 10.62 13.29
N PRO A 158 7.67 11.61 12.78
CA PRO A 158 8.96 12.00 13.36
C PRO A 158 8.94 12.37 14.85
N ALA A 159 7.77 12.69 15.41
CA ALA A 159 7.57 12.97 16.82
C ALA A 159 7.37 11.69 17.69
N GLY A 160 7.48 10.49 17.12
CA GLY A 160 7.32 9.21 17.82
C GLY A 160 5.87 8.78 18.06
N LEU A 161 4.90 9.51 17.51
CA LEU A 161 3.48 9.15 17.63
C LEU A 161 3.11 8.07 16.61
N LEU A 162 2.27 7.14 17.06
CA LEU A 162 1.63 6.16 16.18
C LEU A 162 0.36 6.78 15.61
N VAL A 163 0.25 6.83 14.28
CA VAL A 163 -0.88 7.45 13.59
C VAL A 163 -1.42 6.56 12.46
N LEU A 164 -2.70 6.73 12.16
CA LEU A 164 -3.32 6.26 10.93
C LEU A 164 -3.19 7.36 9.87
N SER A 165 -2.48 7.06 8.79
CA SER A 165 -2.36 7.92 7.62
C SER A 165 -3.25 7.41 6.49
N PRO A 166 -4.07 8.25 5.84
CA PRO A 166 -4.84 7.83 4.68
C PRO A 166 -3.91 7.38 3.53
N ILE A 167 -4.33 6.34 2.80
CA ILE A 167 -3.64 5.78 1.62
C ILE A 167 -4.09 6.50 0.34
#